data_AF-A0A501PZB9-F1
#
_entry.id   AF-A0A501PZB9-F1
#
_cell.length_a   1.000
_cell.length_b   1.000
_cell.length_c   1.000
_cell.angle_alpha   90.00
_cell.angle_beta   90.00
_cell.angle_gamma   90.00
#
_symmetry.space_group_name_H-M   'P 1'
#
loop_
_entity.id
_entity.type
_entity.pdbx_description
1 polymer ?
#
loop_
_entity_poly.entity_id
_entity_poly.type
_entity_poly.pdbx_seq_one_letter_code
_entity_poly.pdbx_strand_id
1 'polypeptide(L)'
;MTEQDFFDKIASHRNWCENLAEGNGDFNIKRGQAKVSSGYIEDLFALYLAKRINRKDLQFLVDKTTSLRFSKNGKATTFKPDTSIINSENTLTNYYDLKTNLGWNRDIEKYIYHKNEFINKIKGRTGWIHFSKKEIQSITFSNDLKYKMVVVHGWNISQEQLNKNIELVKNFENIEFYILYDHYNNRINTEDFDRLYDFKSELK
;
A
#
# COMPACT_ATOMS: atom_id res chain seq x y z
N MET A 1 5.59 -4.78 -16.38
CA MET A 1 6.40 -3.70 -15.78
C MET A 1 7.40 -4.41 -14.93
N THR A 2 8.68 -4.19 -15.17
CA THR A 2 9.73 -4.75 -14.31
C THR A 2 9.83 -3.92 -13.03
N GLU A 3 10.50 -4.47 -12.02
CA GLU A 3 10.83 -3.80 -10.77
C GLU A 3 11.73 -2.58 -11.04
N GLN A 4 12.65 -2.70 -12.00
CA GLN A 4 13.49 -1.58 -12.45
C GLN A 4 12.63 -0.48 -13.10
N ASP A 5 11.72 -0.83 -14.01
CA ASP A 5 10.81 0.14 -14.65
C ASP A 5 9.99 0.91 -13.60
N PHE A 6 9.59 0.24 -12.52
CA PHE A 6 8.85 0.84 -11.41
C PHE A 6 9.70 1.92 -10.71
N PHE A 7 10.94 1.61 -10.35
CA PHE A 7 11.83 2.60 -9.72
C PHE A 7 12.27 3.72 -10.66
N ASP A 8 12.52 3.44 -11.93
CA ASP A 8 12.89 4.45 -12.93
C ASP A 8 11.77 5.48 -13.11
N LYS A 9 10.52 5.02 -13.09
CA LYS A 9 9.33 5.89 -13.12
C LYS A 9 9.20 6.73 -11.85
N ILE A 10 9.44 6.16 -10.66
CA ILE A 10 9.45 6.93 -9.40
C ILE A 10 10.55 8.00 -9.43
N ALA A 11 11.76 7.65 -9.83
CA ALA A 11 12.89 8.57 -9.91
C ALA A 11 12.62 9.72 -10.90
N SER A 12 12.08 9.39 -12.07
CA SER A 12 11.69 10.39 -13.09
C SER A 12 10.63 11.36 -12.56
N HIS A 13 9.61 10.85 -11.86
CA HIS A 13 8.56 11.69 -11.28
C HIS A 13 9.08 12.54 -10.12
N ARG A 14 9.98 12.01 -9.29
CA ARG A 14 10.65 12.76 -8.23
C ARG A 14 11.41 13.95 -8.78
N ASN A 15 12.19 13.75 -9.85
CA ASN A 15 12.89 14.84 -10.53
C ASN A 15 11.91 15.92 -11.00
N TRP A 16 10.74 15.53 -11.54
CA TRP A 16 9.68 16.49 -11.89
C TRP A 16 9.10 17.23 -10.66
N CYS A 17 8.93 16.55 -9.54
CA CYS A 17 8.43 17.14 -8.29
C CYS A 17 9.40 18.13 -7.65
N GLU A 18 10.71 17.92 -7.83
CA GLU A 18 11.78 18.81 -7.33
C GLU A 18 11.93 20.08 -8.19
N ASN A 19 11.38 20.09 -9.40
CA ASN A 19 11.41 21.24 -10.31
C ASN A 19 10.19 22.17 -10.19
N LEU A 20 10.34 23.42 -10.62
CA LEU A 20 9.23 24.38 -10.75
C LEU A 20 8.33 23.95 -11.91
N ALA A 21 7.01 24.02 -11.71
CA ALA A 21 6.04 23.56 -12.72
C ALA A 21 6.12 24.38 -14.01
N GLU A 22 6.35 25.69 -13.88
CA GLU A 22 6.43 26.66 -14.97
C GLU A 22 7.88 27.04 -15.31
N GLY A 23 8.86 26.29 -14.80
CA GLY A 23 10.27 26.72 -14.81
C GLY A 23 10.53 27.91 -13.89
N ASN A 24 11.72 28.49 -13.99
CA ASN A 24 12.13 29.66 -13.21
C ASN A 24 12.02 30.98 -13.99
N GLY A 25 11.69 30.95 -15.28
CA GLY A 25 11.55 32.14 -16.14
C GLY A 25 12.77 33.05 -16.13
N ASP A 26 13.98 32.48 -16.07
CA ASP A 26 15.26 33.17 -15.92
C ASP A 26 15.48 33.93 -14.60
N PHE A 27 14.58 33.76 -13.62
CA PHE A 27 14.74 34.29 -12.27
C PHE A 27 15.44 33.29 -11.32
N ASN A 28 16.02 33.79 -10.22
CA ASN A 28 16.62 32.97 -9.17
C ASN A 28 15.55 32.39 -8.22
N ILE A 29 14.67 31.55 -8.76
CA ILE A 29 13.61 30.87 -8.01
C ILE A 29 14.06 29.44 -7.74
N LYS A 30 14.11 29.06 -6.46
CA LYS A 30 14.39 27.69 -6.02
C LYS A 30 13.18 27.14 -5.28
N ARG A 31 12.84 25.89 -5.56
CA ARG A 31 11.78 25.18 -4.84
C ARG A 31 12.33 24.74 -3.48
N GLY A 32 11.68 25.17 -2.40
CA GLY A 32 12.05 24.79 -1.02
C GLY A 32 11.60 23.38 -0.63
N GLN A 33 10.50 22.88 -1.21
CA GLN A 33 9.96 21.53 -0.96
C GLN A 33 9.39 20.92 -2.26
N ALA A 34 9.69 19.64 -2.49
CA ALA A 34 9.16 18.88 -3.62
C ALA A 34 7.62 18.79 -3.58
N LYS A 35 6.98 18.71 -4.74
CA LYS A 35 5.54 18.41 -4.84
C LYS A 35 5.23 17.03 -4.22
N VAL A 36 4.00 16.83 -3.75
CA VAL A 36 3.52 15.56 -3.16
C VAL A 36 3.63 14.43 -4.19
N SER A 37 4.38 13.37 -3.88
CA SER A 37 4.61 12.22 -4.76
C SER A 37 3.82 10.96 -4.37
N SER A 38 3.12 10.96 -3.23
CA SER A 38 2.46 9.75 -2.70
C SER A 38 1.38 9.21 -3.65
N GLY A 39 0.47 10.05 -4.13
CA GLY A 39 -0.59 9.60 -5.05
C GLY A 39 -0.06 9.02 -6.36
N TYR A 40 1.04 9.58 -6.90
CA TYR A 40 1.68 8.99 -8.09
C TYR A 40 2.25 7.59 -7.81
N ILE A 41 2.86 7.41 -6.64
CA ILE A 41 3.41 6.11 -6.23
C ILE A 41 2.29 5.08 -6.04
N GLU A 42 1.15 5.49 -5.47
CA GLU A 42 -0.03 4.64 -5.30
C GLU A 42 -0.59 4.17 -6.65
N ASP A 43 -0.80 5.09 -7.59
CA ASP A 43 -1.25 4.78 -8.96
C ASP A 43 -0.28 3.86 -9.69
N LEU A 44 1.02 4.17 -9.60
CA LEU A 44 2.06 3.39 -10.26
C LEU A 44 2.17 1.98 -9.67
N PHE A 45 2.01 1.85 -8.35
CA PHE A 45 2.03 0.56 -7.65
C PHE A 45 0.83 -0.30 -8.03
N ALA A 46 -0.37 0.27 -8.10
CA ALA A 46 -1.54 -0.45 -8.58
C ALA A 46 -1.36 -0.94 -10.03
N LEU A 47 -0.80 -0.09 -10.90
CA LEU A 47 -0.47 -0.48 -12.29
C LEU A 47 0.61 -1.58 -12.35
N TYR A 48 1.62 -1.50 -11.49
CA TYR A 48 2.64 -2.53 -11.35
C TYR A 48 2.01 -3.88 -11.00
N LEU A 49 1.21 -3.92 -9.92
CA LEU A 49 0.51 -5.13 -9.48
C LEU A 49 -0.38 -5.67 -10.58
N ALA A 50 -1.25 -4.84 -11.18
CA ALA A 50 -2.15 -5.27 -12.24
C ALA A 50 -1.41 -5.91 -13.43
N LYS A 51 -0.26 -5.32 -13.84
CA LYS A 51 0.56 -5.87 -14.93
C LYS A 51 1.27 -7.17 -14.56
N ARG A 52 1.69 -7.35 -13.31
CA ARG A 52 2.33 -8.60 -12.84
C ARG A 52 1.33 -9.73 -12.69
N ILE A 53 0.18 -9.44 -12.10
CA ILE A 53 -0.88 -10.42 -11.83
C ILE A 53 -1.58 -10.82 -13.13
N ASN A 54 -1.76 -9.87 -14.06
CA ASN A 54 -2.29 -10.09 -15.40
C ASN A 54 -3.65 -10.82 -15.43
N ARG A 55 -4.54 -10.49 -14.47
CA ARG A 55 -5.91 -10.98 -14.36
C ARG A 55 -6.87 -9.81 -14.57
N LYS A 56 -7.73 -9.91 -15.59
CA LYS A 56 -8.66 -8.83 -15.99
C LYS A 56 -9.98 -8.82 -15.21
N ASP A 57 -10.28 -9.92 -14.54
CA ASP A 57 -11.44 -10.10 -13.67
C ASP A 57 -11.25 -9.48 -12.28
N LEU A 58 -10.02 -9.09 -11.93
CA LEU A 58 -9.73 -8.40 -10.68
C LEU A 58 -10.01 -6.90 -10.80
N GLN A 59 -10.57 -6.34 -9.75
CA GLN A 59 -10.76 -4.90 -9.60
C GLN A 59 -9.70 -4.34 -8.64
N PHE A 60 -8.89 -3.40 -9.15
CA PHE A 60 -7.89 -2.67 -8.37
C PHE A 60 -8.48 -1.33 -7.95
N LEU A 61 -8.50 -1.06 -6.65
CA LEU A 61 -8.98 0.20 -6.10
C LEU A 61 -7.83 0.95 -5.45
N VAL A 62 -7.54 2.14 -5.97
CA VAL A 62 -6.50 3.03 -5.45
C VAL A 62 -7.15 4.07 -4.56
N ASP A 63 -6.59 4.27 -3.37
CA ASP A 63 -6.98 5.31 -2.42
C ASP A 63 -8.51 5.37 -2.20
N LYS A 64 -9.13 4.20 -2.02
CA LYS A 64 -10.60 4.07 -1.97
C LYS A 64 -11.11 3.77 -0.56
N THR A 65 -12.07 4.58 -0.11
CA THR A 65 -12.72 4.39 1.19
C THR A 65 -13.63 3.17 1.20
N THR A 66 -13.36 2.26 2.13
CA THR A 66 -14.16 1.08 2.44
C THR A 66 -14.78 1.21 3.81
N SER A 67 -16.04 0.82 3.93
CA SER A 67 -16.83 0.97 5.16
C SER A 67 -17.43 -0.36 5.60
N LEU A 68 -17.57 -0.56 6.90
CA LEU A 68 -18.35 -1.66 7.47
C LEU A 68 -19.03 -1.24 8.76
N ARG A 69 -19.95 -2.07 9.25
CA ARG A 69 -20.55 -1.94 10.59
C ARG A 69 -20.35 -3.23 11.37
N PHE A 70 -19.87 -3.10 12.61
CA PHE A 70 -19.72 -4.23 13.52
C PHE A 70 -21.03 -4.64 14.20
N SER A 71 -22.04 -3.76 14.19
CA SER A 71 -23.39 -4.03 14.67
C SER A 71 -24.42 -3.29 13.82
N LYS A 72 -25.64 -3.82 13.74
CA LYS A 72 -26.73 -3.31 12.87
C LYS A 72 -26.96 -1.80 12.99
N ASN A 73 -26.86 -1.27 14.21
CA ASN A 73 -27.08 0.15 14.52
C ASN A 73 -25.80 0.91 14.93
N GLY A 74 -24.64 0.25 14.90
CA GLY A 74 -23.37 0.86 15.29
C GLY A 74 -22.85 1.84 14.23
N LYS A 75 -22.00 2.80 14.63
CA LYS A 75 -21.34 3.73 13.69
C LYS A 75 -20.51 2.95 12.67
N ALA A 76 -20.56 3.36 11.40
CA ALA A 76 -19.73 2.76 10.37
C ALA A 76 -18.25 3.03 10.71
N THR A 77 -17.44 1.98 10.63
CA THR A 77 -15.98 2.06 10.65
C THR A 77 -15.50 2.18 9.22
N THR A 78 -14.73 3.22 8.92
CA THR A 78 -14.21 3.50 7.59
C THR A 78 -12.69 3.41 7.60
N PHE A 79 -12.13 2.87 6.54
CA PHE A 79 -10.70 2.80 6.32
C PHE A 79 -10.41 2.97 4.83
N LYS A 80 -9.16 3.28 4.51
CA LYS A 80 -8.75 3.66 3.17
C LYS A 80 -7.38 3.02 2.90
N PRO A 81 -7.34 1.82 2.29
CA PRO A 81 -6.11 1.26 1.77
C PRO A 81 -5.59 2.15 0.64
N ASP A 82 -4.26 2.21 0.50
CA ASP A 82 -3.63 2.89 -0.63
C ASP A 82 -3.85 2.09 -1.93
N THR A 83 -3.88 0.77 -1.82
CA THR A 83 -4.39 -0.12 -2.87
C THR A 83 -5.12 -1.30 -2.28
N SER A 84 -6.26 -1.67 -2.85
CA SER A 84 -6.95 -2.92 -2.54
C SER A 84 -7.33 -3.68 -3.82
N ILE A 85 -7.45 -5.00 -3.70
CA ILE A 85 -7.82 -5.89 -4.80
C ILE A 85 -9.11 -6.61 -4.41
N ILE A 86 -10.08 -6.60 -5.32
CA ILE A 86 -11.34 -7.31 -5.19
C ILE A 86 -11.43 -8.33 -6.32
N ASN A 87 -11.79 -9.57 -6.00
CA ASN A 87 -11.99 -10.64 -6.97
C ASN A 87 -13.38 -10.59 -7.63
N SER A 88 -13.63 -11.48 -8.59
CA SER A 88 -14.93 -11.56 -9.31
C SER A 88 -16.13 -11.88 -8.42
N GLU A 89 -15.91 -12.39 -7.20
CA GLU A 89 -16.95 -12.71 -6.22
C GLU A 89 -17.25 -11.54 -5.26
N ASN A 90 -16.71 -10.34 -5.53
CA ASN A 90 -16.75 -9.18 -4.64
C ASN A 90 -16.07 -9.42 -3.27
N THR A 91 -15.04 -10.27 -3.23
CA THR A 91 -14.22 -10.45 -2.03
C THR A 91 -12.98 -9.57 -2.10
N LEU A 92 -12.76 -8.72 -1.10
CA LEU A 92 -11.54 -7.95 -0.91
C LEU A 92 -10.46 -8.89 -0.36
N THR A 93 -9.49 -9.22 -1.21
CA THR A 93 -8.43 -10.20 -0.94
C THR A 93 -7.13 -9.55 -0.50
N ASN A 94 -6.85 -8.33 -0.96
CA ASN A 94 -5.59 -7.65 -0.65
C ASN A 94 -5.83 -6.23 -0.12
N TYR A 95 -5.09 -5.88 0.93
CA TYR A 95 -5.02 -4.53 1.51
C TYR A 95 -3.55 -4.13 1.53
N TYR A 96 -3.15 -3.22 0.65
CA TYR A 96 -1.82 -2.61 0.64
C TYR A 96 -1.85 -1.19 1.21
N ASP A 97 -0.83 -0.88 1.99
CA ASP A 97 -0.57 0.43 2.58
C ASP A 97 0.89 0.79 2.31
N LEU A 98 1.09 1.84 1.53
CA LEU A 98 2.38 2.28 1.02
C LEU A 98 3.02 3.28 1.98
N LYS A 99 4.35 3.16 2.08
CA LYS A 99 5.20 4.08 2.81
C LYS A 99 6.40 4.39 1.94
N THR A 100 6.64 5.67 1.67
CA THR A 100 7.79 6.07 0.84
C THR A 100 9.12 5.70 1.50
N ASN A 101 9.21 5.83 2.83
CA ASN A 101 10.35 5.42 3.64
C ASN A 101 9.91 5.02 5.06
N LEU A 102 10.84 4.81 5.99
CA LEU A 102 10.56 4.30 7.34
C LEU A 102 10.49 5.38 8.44
N GLY A 103 10.65 6.67 8.10
CA GLY A 103 10.62 7.75 9.08
C GLY A 103 9.22 8.24 9.48
N TRP A 104 8.16 7.53 9.08
CA TRP A 104 6.78 7.96 9.24
C TRP A 104 6.19 7.68 10.63
N ASN A 105 6.75 6.74 11.40
CA ASN A 105 6.22 6.39 12.72
C ASN A 105 7.33 6.04 13.72
N ARG A 106 7.24 6.64 14.90
CA ARG A 106 8.16 6.44 16.03
C ARG A 106 7.79 5.24 16.90
N ASP A 107 6.54 4.78 16.84
CA ASP A 107 5.99 3.64 17.59
C ASP A 107 5.34 2.66 16.62
N ILE A 108 6.19 1.90 15.92
CA ILE A 108 5.75 0.92 14.94
C ILE A 108 4.99 -0.24 15.58
N GLU A 109 5.36 -0.64 16.81
CA GLU A 109 4.77 -1.77 17.52
C GLU A 109 3.29 -1.54 17.81
N LYS A 110 2.96 -0.40 18.42
CA LYS A 110 1.57 -0.05 18.68
C LYS A 110 0.76 0.05 17.39
N TYR A 111 1.37 0.57 16.33
CA TYR A 111 0.71 0.70 15.03
C TYR A 111 0.36 -0.67 14.42
N ILE A 112 1.33 -1.58 14.33
CA ILE A 112 1.10 -2.92 13.76
C ILE A 112 0.16 -3.74 14.65
N TYR A 113 0.20 -3.58 15.97
CA TYR A 113 -0.78 -4.18 16.88
C TYR A 113 -2.20 -3.73 16.54
N HIS A 114 -2.43 -2.42 16.42
CA HIS A 114 -3.76 -1.91 16.07
C HIS A 114 -4.23 -2.36 14.68
N LYS A 115 -3.31 -2.45 13.71
CA LYS A 115 -3.63 -2.98 12.37
C LYS A 115 -3.96 -4.47 12.42
N ASN A 116 -3.21 -5.26 13.20
CA ASN A 116 -3.47 -6.69 13.37
C ASN A 116 -4.86 -6.92 13.95
N GLU A 117 -5.17 -6.24 15.05
CA GLU A 117 -6.48 -6.31 15.70
C GLU A 117 -7.62 -5.82 14.79
N PHE A 118 -7.35 -4.81 13.98
CA PHE A 118 -8.32 -4.33 13.01
C PHE A 118 -8.61 -5.38 11.93
N ILE A 119 -7.57 -5.99 11.34
CA ILE A 119 -7.75 -7.05 10.34
C ILE A 119 -8.49 -8.24 10.94
N ASN A 120 -8.09 -8.71 12.13
CA ASN A 120 -8.78 -9.77 12.85
C ASN A 120 -10.27 -9.50 13.04
N LYS A 121 -10.65 -8.25 13.28
CA LYS A 121 -12.05 -7.86 13.44
C LYS A 121 -12.84 -7.86 12.14
N ILE A 122 -12.22 -7.57 10.99
CA ILE A 122 -12.94 -7.41 9.71
C ILE A 122 -12.99 -8.66 8.85
N LYS A 123 -12.05 -9.61 9.01
CA LYS A 123 -12.02 -10.89 8.27
C LYS A 123 -13.39 -11.58 8.27
N GLY A 124 -13.80 -12.05 7.09
CA GLY A 124 -15.06 -12.77 6.88
C GLY A 124 -16.33 -11.90 6.99
N ARG A 125 -16.22 -10.61 7.34
CA ARG A 125 -17.37 -9.71 7.43
C ARG A 125 -17.71 -9.11 6.08
N THR A 126 -18.91 -8.55 5.98
CA THR A 126 -19.33 -7.77 4.83
C THR A 126 -19.11 -6.28 5.07
N GLY A 127 -18.79 -5.58 3.99
CA GLY A 127 -18.61 -4.13 3.95
C GLY A 127 -19.18 -3.57 2.66
N TRP A 128 -18.95 -2.29 2.43
CA TRP A 128 -19.34 -1.63 1.20
C TRP A 128 -18.38 -0.51 0.81
N ILE A 129 -18.38 -0.22 -0.48
CA ILE A 129 -17.62 0.84 -1.11
C ILE A 129 -18.58 1.74 -1.87
N HIS A 130 -18.50 3.05 -1.60
CA HIS A 130 -19.26 4.06 -2.34
C HIS A 130 -18.43 4.62 -3.48
N PHE A 131 -18.82 4.35 -4.73
CA PHE A 131 -18.24 5.02 -5.90
C PHE A 131 -18.92 6.37 -6.16
N SER A 132 -20.23 6.42 -5.92
CA SER A 132 -21.02 7.64 -5.93
C SER A 132 -22.18 7.52 -4.94
N LYS A 133 -23.04 8.55 -4.86
CA LYS A 133 -24.27 8.48 -4.03
C LYS A 133 -25.23 7.36 -4.48
N LYS A 134 -25.16 6.95 -5.75
CA LYS A 134 -26.07 5.96 -6.35
C LYS A 134 -25.39 4.61 -6.63
N GLU A 135 -24.06 4.55 -6.52
CA GLU A 135 -23.27 3.38 -6.85
C GLU A 135 -22.55 2.88 -5.60
N ILE A 136 -23.08 1.79 -5.04
CA ILE A 136 -22.60 1.14 -3.84
C ILE A 136 -22.29 -0.30 -4.18
N GLN A 137 -21.04 -0.71 -3.99
CA GLN A 137 -20.60 -2.10 -4.16
C GLN A 137 -20.53 -2.75 -2.78
N SER A 138 -21.33 -3.79 -2.56
CA SER A 138 -21.17 -4.66 -1.39
C SER A 138 -19.99 -5.59 -1.60
N ILE A 139 -19.23 -5.82 -0.54
CA ILE A 139 -18.05 -6.70 -0.57
C ILE A 139 -18.01 -7.60 0.66
N THR A 140 -17.24 -8.68 0.57
CA THR A 140 -16.84 -9.52 1.71
C THR A 140 -15.33 -9.37 1.92
N PHE A 141 -14.86 -9.32 3.17
CA PHE A 141 -13.43 -9.36 3.46
C PHE A 141 -12.96 -10.81 3.50
N SER A 142 -11.86 -11.14 2.80
CA SER A 142 -11.30 -12.49 2.84
C SER A 142 -10.98 -12.92 4.28
N ASN A 143 -11.16 -14.22 4.59
CA ASN A 143 -10.73 -14.79 5.87
C ASN A 143 -9.20 -14.80 6.00
N ASP A 144 -8.49 -14.82 4.87
CA ASP A 144 -7.03 -14.79 4.80
C ASP A 144 -6.49 -13.37 4.62
N LEU A 145 -7.36 -12.34 4.65
CA LEU A 145 -6.97 -10.95 4.43
C LEU A 145 -5.83 -10.55 5.39
N LYS A 146 -4.77 -9.96 4.87
CA LYS A 146 -3.69 -9.37 5.66
C LYS A 146 -3.50 -7.90 5.32
N TYR A 147 -3.01 -7.15 6.28
CA TYR A 147 -2.53 -5.80 6.08
C TYR A 147 -1.08 -5.84 5.58
N LYS A 148 -0.89 -5.49 4.31
CA LYS A 148 0.38 -5.54 3.59
C LYS A 148 1.00 -4.14 3.60
N MET A 149 1.92 -3.91 4.54
CA MET A 149 2.69 -2.66 4.62
C MET A 149 3.86 -2.72 3.64
N VAL A 150 3.83 -1.85 2.63
CA VAL A 150 4.81 -1.81 1.54
C VAL A 150 5.66 -0.57 1.63
N VAL A 151 6.94 -0.75 1.94
CA VAL A 151 7.92 0.33 2.07
C VAL A 151 8.70 0.42 0.76
N VAL A 152 8.54 1.53 0.05
CA VAL A 152 9.19 1.74 -1.26
C VAL A 152 10.70 1.82 -1.10
N HIS A 153 11.19 2.60 -0.12
CA HIS A 153 12.61 2.72 0.17
C HIS A 153 12.91 2.45 1.64
N GLY A 154 13.70 1.42 1.94
CA GLY A 154 14.09 1.00 3.29
C GLY A 154 15.12 1.91 3.98
N TRP A 155 14.94 3.23 3.98
CA TRP A 155 15.85 4.20 4.59
C TRP A 155 15.15 5.05 5.65
N ASN A 156 15.89 6.02 6.21
CA ASN A 156 15.48 6.97 7.26
C ASN A 156 15.42 6.39 8.68
N ILE A 157 15.90 5.15 8.86
CA ILE A 157 16.20 4.54 10.15
C ILE A 157 17.58 3.86 10.08
N SER A 158 18.07 3.25 11.17
CA SER A 158 19.29 2.42 11.15
C SER A 158 18.98 0.99 10.69
N GLN A 159 19.99 0.27 10.19
CA GLN A 159 19.83 -1.13 9.77
C GLN A 159 19.42 -2.02 10.95
N GLU A 160 19.94 -1.73 12.15
CA GLU A 160 19.54 -2.41 13.38
C GLU A 160 18.05 -2.21 13.68
N GLN A 161 17.55 -0.96 13.58
CA GLN A 161 16.13 -0.68 13.77
C GLN A 161 15.27 -1.35 12.70
N LEU A 162 15.74 -1.41 11.45
CA LEU A 162 15.06 -2.11 10.38
C LEU A 162 14.90 -3.60 10.69
N ASN A 163 15.99 -4.26 11.10
CA ASN A 163 15.96 -5.68 11.48
C ASN A 163 15.02 -5.92 12.67
N LYS A 164 15.05 -5.05 13.69
CA LYS A 164 14.09 -5.10 14.81
C LYS A 164 12.64 -5.01 14.33
N ASN A 165 12.34 -4.08 13.42
CA ASN A 165 11.00 -3.92 12.87
C ASN A 165 10.56 -5.17 12.09
N ILE A 166 11.46 -5.76 11.30
CA ILE A 166 11.19 -7.01 10.55
C ILE A 166 10.87 -8.15 11.50
N GLU A 167 11.70 -8.38 12.53
CA GLU A 167 11.46 -9.44 13.53
C GLU A 167 10.17 -9.20 14.31
N LEU A 168 9.89 -7.96 14.67
CA LEU A 168 8.68 -7.59 15.40
C LEU A 168 7.42 -7.96 14.62
N VAL A 169 7.37 -7.67 13.31
CA VAL A 169 6.21 -7.96 12.46
C VAL A 169 5.90 -9.46 12.40
N LYS A 170 6.89 -10.35 12.49
CA LYS A 170 6.68 -11.81 12.47
C LYS A 170 5.78 -12.31 13.60
N ASN A 171 5.62 -11.54 14.67
CA ASN A 171 4.75 -11.89 15.80
C ASN A 171 3.26 -11.58 15.53
N PHE A 172 2.93 -10.99 14.38
CA PHE A 172 1.55 -10.59 14.03
C PHE A 172 1.06 -11.34 12.79
N GLU A 173 0.11 -12.24 12.98
CA GLU A 173 -0.41 -13.15 11.94
C GLU A 173 -1.04 -12.43 10.73
N ASN A 174 -1.57 -11.21 10.94
CA ASN A 174 -2.30 -10.46 9.92
C ASN A 174 -1.49 -9.35 9.27
N ILE A 175 -0.20 -9.26 9.57
CA ILE A 175 0.67 -8.20 9.07
C ILE A 175 1.72 -8.82 8.15
N GLU A 176 1.87 -8.22 6.97
CA GLU A 176 3.00 -8.49 6.10
C GLU A 176 3.75 -7.20 5.85
N PHE A 177 5.07 -7.28 5.91
CA PHE A 177 5.96 -6.15 5.75
C PHE A 177 6.90 -6.42 4.59
N TYR A 178 6.99 -5.44 3.69
CA TYR A 178 7.74 -5.51 2.45
C TYR A 178 8.62 -4.27 2.32
N ILE A 179 9.84 -4.45 1.85
CA ILE A 179 10.79 -3.38 1.55
C ILE A 179 11.24 -3.57 0.11
N LEU A 180 10.77 -2.71 -0.79
CA LEU A 180 10.98 -2.86 -2.23
C LEU A 180 12.41 -2.48 -2.65
N TYR A 181 12.99 -1.46 -2.02
CA TYR A 181 14.38 -1.06 -2.20
C TYR A 181 15.15 -1.18 -0.90
N ASP A 182 16.14 -2.05 -0.90
CA ASP A 182 17.10 -2.21 0.20
C ASP A 182 18.19 -1.14 0.08
N HIS A 183 18.08 -0.10 0.91
CA HIS A 183 19.01 1.02 0.85
C HIS A 183 20.41 0.64 1.35
N TYR A 184 20.52 -0.30 2.29
CA TYR A 184 21.81 -0.68 2.88
C TYR A 184 22.67 -1.51 1.93
N ASN A 185 22.03 -2.32 1.10
CA ASN A 185 22.71 -3.08 0.04
C ASN A 185 22.59 -2.44 -1.34
N ASN A 186 21.98 -1.25 -1.42
CA ASN A 186 21.74 -0.49 -2.64
C ASN A 186 21.18 -1.33 -3.80
N ARG A 187 20.11 -2.08 -3.52
CA ARG A 187 19.51 -3.02 -4.49
C ARG A 187 17.99 -3.04 -4.42
N ILE A 188 17.38 -3.38 -5.54
CA ILE A 188 15.98 -3.79 -5.59
C ILE A 188 15.84 -5.13 -4.86
N ASN A 189 14.87 -5.23 -3.96
CA ASN A 189 14.59 -6.45 -3.22
C ASN A 189 13.57 -7.31 -3.98
N THR A 190 14.05 -8.09 -4.92
CA THR A 190 13.21 -8.94 -5.78
C THR A 190 12.40 -9.96 -4.98
N GLU A 191 12.92 -10.45 -3.86
CA GLU A 191 12.23 -11.41 -2.99
C GLU A 191 10.94 -10.82 -2.40
N ASP A 192 10.98 -9.57 -1.93
CA ASP A 192 9.79 -8.89 -1.43
C ASP A 192 8.82 -8.54 -2.57
N PHE A 193 9.32 -8.20 -3.77
CA PHE A 193 8.46 -8.05 -4.94
C PHE A 193 7.71 -9.34 -5.27
N ASP A 194 8.40 -10.49 -5.29
CA ASP A 194 7.78 -11.79 -5.56
C ASP A 194 6.72 -12.15 -4.53
N ARG A 195 6.97 -11.84 -3.26
CA ARG A 195 6.00 -12.06 -2.18
C ARG A 195 4.78 -11.14 -2.22
N LEU A 196 4.80 -10.00 -2.94
CA LEU A 196 3.62 -9.12 -3.06
C LEU A 196 2.43 -9.80 -3.73
N TYR A 197 2.71 -10.83 -4.54
CA TYR A 197 1.76 -11.52 -5.40
C TYR A 197 1.93 -13.04 -5.37
N ASP A 198 2.55 -13.63 -4.33
CA ASP A 198 2.60 -15.09 -4.19
C ASP A 198 1.19 -15.62 -3.87
N PHE A 199 0.40 -15.85 -4.92
CA PHE A 199 -0.99 -16.33 -4.88
C PHE A 199 -1.06 -17.82 -4.58
N LYS A 200 -0.51 -18.26 -3.46
CA LYS A 200 -0.77 -19.60 -2.97
C LYS A 200 -2.18 -19.60 -2.37
N SER A 201 -3.17 -19.90 -3.21
CA SER A 201 -4.57 -20.26 -2.88
C SER A 201 -5.67 -19.18 -2.74
N GLU A 202 -5.36 -17.88 -2.75
CA GLU A 202 -6.35 -16.84 -2.37
C GLU A 202 -7.31 -16.34 -3.49
N LEU A 203 -7.11 -16.76 -4.76
CA LEU A 203 -7.88 -16.25 -5.92
C LEU A 203 -8.64 -17.36 -6.67
N LYS A 204 -9.19 -18.33 -5.95
CA LYS A 204 -10.20 -19.24 -6.53
C LYS A 204 -11.49 -18.48 -6.84
#